data_AF-A0A9E5IRS6-F1
#
_entry.id   AF-A0A9E5IRS6-F1
#
_cell.length_a   1.000
_cell.length_b   1.000
_cell.length_c   1.000
_cell.angle_alpha   90.00
_cell.angle_beta   90.00
_cell.angle_gamma   90.00
#
_symmetry.space_group_name_H-M   'P 1'
#
loop_
_entity.id
_entity.type
_entity.pdbx_description
1 polymer ?
#
loop_
_entity_poly.entity_id
_entity_poly.type
_entity_poly.pdbx_seq_one_letter_code
_entity_poly.pdbx_strand_id
1 'polypeptide(L)'
;SSYTSSMALCISLAVRDMGMTTAEALWSATAGGARALRRTDVGRLVVGARADFVELDAPNYVHLAYRPGVPLTRRVWKHGVAVAQTTG
;
A
#
# COMPACT_ATOMS: atom_id res chain seq x y z
N SER A 1 7.09 2.71 -18.36
CA SER A 1 5.66 2.85 -18.01
C SER A 1 5.05 1.47 -17.90
N SER A 2 4.14 1.23 -16.95
CA SER A 2 3.50 -0.09 -16.73
C SER A 2 1.98 0.04 -16.85
N TYR A 3 1.30 -0.96 -17.41
CA TYR A 3 -0.16 -1.02 -17.51
C TYR A 3 -0.84 -1.66 -16.29
N THR A 4 -0.06 -2.04 -15.26
CA THR A 4 -0.62 -2.61 -14.04
C THR A 4 -1.29 -1.53 -13.18
N SER A 5 -2.48 -1.82 -12.69
CA SER A 5 -3.18 -1.03 -11.67
C SER A 5 -3.08 -1.68 -10.27
N SER A 6 -2.31 -2.77 -10.11
CA SER A 6 -2.20 -3.52 -8.87
C SER A 6 -0.94 -3.16 -8.08
N MET A 7 -1.12 -2.45 -6.96
CA MET A 7 -0.01 -2.12 -6.05
C MET A 7 0.57 -3.34 -5.33
N ALA A 8 -0.25 -4.34 -4.99
CA ALA A 8 0.25 -5.58 -4.39
C ALA A 8 1.20 -6.31 -5.35
N LEU A 9 0.86 -6.34 -6.66
CA LEU A 9 1.76 -6.89 -7.67
C LEU A 9 3.07 -6.10 -7.77
N CYS A 10 3.02 -4.76 -7.74
CA CYS A 10 4.24 -3.93 -7.71
C CYS A 10 5.13 -4.25 -6.51
N ILE A 11 4.54 -4.40 -5.32
CA ILE A 11 5.28 -4.77 -4.09
C ILE A 11 5.91 -6.16 -4.25
N SER A 12 5.16 -7.15 -4.75
CA SER A 12 5.68 -8.50 -4.97
C SER A 12 6.87 -8.53 -5.93
N LEU A 13 6.81 -7.79 -7.04
CA LEU A 13 7.91 -7.71 -8.00
C LEU A 13 9.12 -6.97 -7.39
N ALA A 14 8.90 -5.92 -6.61
CA ALA A 14 9.98 -5.24 -5.91
C ALA A 14 10.74 -6.17 -4.95
N VAL A 15 10.01 -7.01 -4.23
CA VAL A 15 10.62 -8.00 -3.33
C VAL A 15 11.31 -9.11 -4.12
N ARG A 16 10.62 -9.71 -5.09
CA ARG A 16 11.11 -10.90 -5.80
C ARG A 16 12.24 -10.59 -6.79
N ASP A 17 12.09 -9.53 -7.57
CA ASP A 17 12.94 -9.29 -8.74
C ASP A 17 13.94 -8.15 -8.51
N MET A 18 13.67 -7.23 -7.56
CA MET A 18 14.57 -6.12 -7.23
C MET A 18 15.32 -6.31 -5.89
N GLY A 19 15.10 -7.43 -5.20
CA GLY A 19 15.80 -7.78 -3.96
C GLY A 19 15.47 -6.90 -2.76
N MET A 20 14.38 -6.14 -2.80
CA MET A 20 13.92 -5.35 -1.65
C MET A 20 13.37 -6.27 -0.56
N THR A 21 13.54 -5.89 0.70
CA THR A 21 12.74 -6.45 1.79
C THR A 21 11.27 -6.01 1.64
N THR A 22 10.33 -6.76 2.24
CA THR A 22 8.92 -6.37 2.21
C THR A 22 8.67 -5.02 2.87
N ALA A 23 9.45 -4.67 3.90
CA ALA A 23 9.38 -3.38 4.57
C ALA A 23 9.84 -2.23 3.65
N GLU A 24 10.94 -2.40 2.91
CA GLU A 24 11.43 -1.40 1.94
C GLU A 24 10.46 -1.19 0.79
N ALA A 25 9.89 -2.28 0.25
CA ALA A 25 8.90 -2.20 -0.81
C ALA A 25 7.62 -1.47 -0.33
N LEU A 26 7.13 -1.78 0.87
CA LEU A 26 5.98 -1.08 1.46
C LEU A 26 6.28 0.40 1.74
N TRP A 27 7.46 0.71 2.27
CA TRP A 27 7.88 2.09 2.50
C TRP A 27 7.92 2.87 1.18
N SER A 28 8.49 2.26 0.14
CA SER A 28 8.57 2.85 -1.20
C SER A 28 7.18 3.11 -1.79
N ALA A 29 6.23 2.20 -1.55
CA ALA A 29 4.83 2.33 -1.96
C ALA A 29 4.01 3.37 -1.13
N THR A 30 4.56 3.89 -0.04
CA THR A 30 3.86 4.80 0.89
C THR A 30 4.65 6.10 1.12
N ALA A 31 5.45 6.17 2.17
CA ALA A 31 6.23 7.37 2.54
C ALA A 31 7.27 7.73 1.47
N GLY A 32 7.89 6.74 0.83
CA GLY A 32 8.82 6.95 -0.28
C GLY A 32 8.14 7.57 -1.49
N GLY A 33 6.98 7.05 -1.90
CA GLY A 33 6.16 7.62 -2.97
C GLY A 33 5.68 9.04 -2.66
N ALA A 34 5.22 9.30 -1.44
CA ALA A 34 4.84 10.64 -1.00
C ALA A 34 6.04 11.62 -1.08
N ARG A 35 7.22 11.19 -0.63
CA ARG A 35 8.46 11.97 -0.70
C ARG A 35 8.84 12.27 -2.16
N ALA A 36 8.77 11.29 -3.06
CA ALA A 36 9.07 11.47 -4.49
C ALA A 36 8.14 12.53 -5.13
N LEU A 37 6.89 12.60 -4.67
CA LEU A 37 5.90 13.59 -5.11
C LEU A 37 5.95 14.92 -4.34
N ARG A 38 6.94 15.11 -3.43
CA ARG A 38 7.06 16.27 -2.55
C ARG A 38 5.79 16.52 -1.71
N ARG A 39 5.12 15.45 -1.31
CA ARG A 39 3.95 15.48 -0.44
C ARG A 39 4.35 15.13 0.98
N THR A 40 3.95 15.96 1.94
CA THR A 40 4.24 15.79 3.37
C THR A 40 3.01 15.37 4.17
N ASP A 41 1.83 15.42 3.57
CA ASP A 41 0.53 15.19 4.20
C ASP A 41 -0.01 13.75 4.02
N VAL A 42 0.67 12.89 3.25
CA VAL A 42 0.24 11.49 2.98
C VAL A 42 1.39 10.48 3.13
N GLY A 43 1.07 9.19 3.04
CA GLY A 43 2.05 8.09 3.07
C GLY A 43 2.50 7.70 4.49
N ARG A 44 1.89 8.27 5.53
CA ARG A 44 2.24 8.08 6.95
C ARG A 44 0.96 8.12 7.80
N LEU A 45 0.89 7.28 8.83
CA LEU A 45 -0.21 7.28 9.81
C LEU A 45 0.25 7.92 11.12
N VAL A 46 0.20 9.25 11.13
CA VAL A 46 0.59 10.10 12.28
C VAL A 46 -0.41 11.24 12.42
N VAL A 47 -0.55 11.78 13.62
CA VAL A 47 -1.41 12.94 13.88
C VAL A 47 -1.01 14.10 12.96
N GLY A 48 -2.01 14.74 12.33
CA GLY A 48 -1.82 15.85 11.39
C GLY A 48 -1.63 15.44 9.93
N ALA A 49 -1.38 14.17 9.63
CA ALA A 49 -1.41 13.66 8.25
C ALA A 49 -2.86 13.38 7.80
N ARG A 50 -3.10 13.32 6.48
CA ARG A 50 -4.39 12.88 5.93
C ARG A 50 -4.67 11.45 6.37
N ALA A 51 -5.91 11.19 6.77
CA ALA A 51 -6.41 9.85 7.08
C ALA A 51 -6.71 9.06 5.80
N ASP A 52 -5.66 8.84 5.00
CA ASP A 52 -5.67 8.07 3.75
C ASP A 52 -4.91 6.76 3.98
N PHE A 53 -5.63 5.64 4.08
CA PHE A 53 -5.03 4.34 4.41
C PHE A 53 -5.87 3.16 3.93
N VAL A 54 -5.24 1.98 3.91
CA VAL A 54 -5.88 0.72 3.55
C VAL A 54 -5.88 -0.19 4.79
N GLU A 55 -7.06 -0.70 5.13
CA GLU A 55 -7.22 -1.79 6.10
C GLU A 55 -7.06 -3.11 5.34
N LEU A 56 -6.07 -3.91 5.73
CA LEU A 56 -5.81 -5.20 5.12
C LEU A 56 -6.61 -6.31 5.81
N ASP A 57 -7.17 -7.23 5.03
CA ASP A 57 -7.67 -8.52 5.49
C ASP A 57 -6.52 -9.53 5.53
N ALA A 58 -5.53 -9.25 6.38
CA ALA A 58 -4.36 -10.08 6.56
C ALA A 58 -3.76 -9.89 7.97
N PRO A 59 -3.08 -10.90 8.53
CA PRO A 59 -2.44 -10.77 9.84
C PRO A 59 -1.35 -9.69 9.91
N ASN A 60 -0.68 -9.41 8.78
CA ASN A 60 0.36 -8.39 8.71
C ASN A 60 0.65 -7.99 7.23
N TYR A 61 1.44 -6.93 7.06
CA TYR A 61 1.78 -6.34 5.77
C TYR A 61 2.59 -7.25 4.84
N VAL A 62 3.24 -8.30 5.37
CA VAL A 62 4.11 -9.19 4.59
C VAL A 62 3.29 -9.91 3.50
N HIS A 63 2.01 -10.16 3.76
CA HIS A 63 1.09 -10.77 2.80
C HIS A 63 0.96 -9.99 1.48
N LEU A 64 1.19 -8.67 1.47
CA LEU A 64 1.20 -7.86 0.23
C LEU A 64 2.21 -8.37 -0.78
N ALA A 65 3.37 -8.86 -0.33
CA ALA A 65 4.44 -9.35 -1.20
C ALA A 65 4.23 -10.81 -1.65
N TYR A 66 3.58 -11.64 -0.82
CA TYR A 66 3.53 -13.10 -1.06
C TYR A 66 2.17 -13.61 -1.56
N ARG A 67 1.12 -12.77 -1.58
CA ARG A 67 -0.17 -13.11 -2.20
C ARG A 67 -0.60 -12.09 -3.27
N PRO A 68 0.25 -11.79 -4.28
CA PRO A 68 -0.16 -10.91 -5.37
C PRO A 68 -1.35 -11.52 -6.11
N GLY A 69 -2.44 -10.77 -6.22
CA GLY A 69 -3.68 -11.20 -6.90
C GLY A 69 -4.80 -11.66 -5.97
N VAL A 70 -4.53 -11.84 -4.67
CA VAL A 70 -5.58 -12.02 -3.66
C VAL A 70 -6.12 -10.65 -3.25
N PRO A 71 -7.45 -10.47 -3.13
CA PRO A 71 -8.03 -9.22 -2.64
C PRO A 71 -7.78 -9.08 -1.13
N LEU A 72 -6.57 -8.65 -0.76
CA LEU A 72 -6.17 -8.44 0.63
C LEU A 72 -6.70 -7.13 1.22
N THR A 73 -7.34 -6.28 0.42
CA THR A 73 -7.90 -5.01 0.90
C THR A 73 -9.27 -5.27 1.50
N ARG A 74 -9.45 -5.04 2.80
CA ARG A 74 -10.75 -5.08 3.47
C ARG A 74 -11.53 -3.79 3.22
N ARG A 75 -10.88 -2.65 3.47
CA ARG A 75 -11.45 -1.30 3.31
C ARG A 75 -10.40 -0.30 2.85
N VAL A 76 -10.85 0.69 2.08
CA VAL A 76 -10.05 1.87 1.71
C VAL A 76 -10.65 3.10 2.39
N TRP A 77 -9.79 3.85 3.07
CA TRP A 77 -10.14 5.08 3.76
C TRP A 77 -9.48 6.26 3.05
N LYS A 78 -10.28 7.29 2.74
CA LYS A 78 -9.82 8.55 2.16
C LYS A 78 -10.39 9.70 2.98
N HIS A 79 -9.51 10.53 3.53
CA HIS A 79 -9.84 11.67 4.39
C HIS A 79 -10.72 11.25 5.58
N GLY A 80 -10.45 10.07 6.14
CA GLY A 80 -11.22 9.51 7.26
C GLY A 80 -12.56 8.90 6.88
N VAL A 81 -12.92 8.89 5.59
CA VAL A 81 -14.18 8.30 5.09
C VAL A 81 -13.88 6.98 4.37
N ALA A 82 -14.65 5.93 4.67
CA ALA A 82 -14.57 4.68 3.92
C ALA A 82 -15.14 4.87 2.50
N VAL A 83 -14.34 4.57 1.48
CA VAL A 83 -14.69 4.81 0.06
C VAL A 83 -14.77 3.53 -0.78
N ALA A 84 -14.25 2.41 -0.27
CA ALA A 84 -14.37 1.10 -0.89
C ALA A 84 -14.29 0.00 0.17
N GLN A 85 -15.01 -1.10 -0.07
CA GLN A 85 -14.96 -2.30 0.75
C GLN A 85 -15.00 -3.52 -0.18
N THR A 86 -14.24 -4.56 0.14
CA THR A 86 -14.39 -5.84 -0.55
C THR A 86 -15.54 -6.59 0.11
N THR A 87 -16.60 -6.87 -0.66
CA THR A 87 -17.68 -7.76 -0.23
C THR A 87 -17.13 -9.19 -0.20
N GLY A 88 -17.25 -9.85 0.96
CA GLY A 88 -16.90 -11.27 1.11
C GLY A 88 -17.81 -12.19 0.32
#